data_AF-A0A450YTT7-F1
#
_entry.id   AF-A0A450YTT7-F1
#
_cell.length_a   1.000
_cell.length_b   1.000
_cell.length_c   1.000
_cell.angle_alpha   90.00
_cell.angle_beta   90.00
_cell.angle_gamma   90.00
#
_symmetry.space_group_name_H-M   'P 1'
#
loop_
_entity.id
_entity.type
_entity.pdbx_description
1 polymer ?
#
loop_
_entity_poly.entity_id
_entity_poly.type
_entity_poly.pdbx_seq_one_letter_code
_entity_poly.pdbx_strand_id
1 'polypeptide(L)'
;MWTVCGFRLANAWKLCGKTYGFPTGYWTELFLDDWCTKTMGSKIEPMKKVARMLRNHRRLLLNWFWAERRFSSGVVEGFNNKVKLTATRKAYGFRIYRAIEIALYHALVNLTVPKITHRFF
;
A
#
# COMPACT_ATOMS: atom_id res chain seq x y z
N MET A 1 7.04 -0.09 -1.11
CA MET A 1 6.79 1.36 -1.27
C MET A 1 5.75 1.69 -2.35
N TRP A 2 5.62 0.89 -3.42
CA TRP A 2 4.55 1.05 -4.44
C TRP A 2 3.14 0.61 -4.00
N THR A 3 3.03 -0.39 -3.13
CA THR A 3 1.74 -0.91 -2.65
C THR A 3 0.98 0.12 -1.80
N VAL A 4 1.65 0.84 -0.91
CA VAL A 4 0.99 1.82 -0.03
C VAL A 4 0.55 3.08 -0.79
N CYS A 5 1.33 3.52 -1.79
CA CYS A 5 0.99 4.68 -2.62
C CYS A 5 -0.15 4.35 -3.62
N GLY A 6 -0.11 3.16 -4.23
CA GLY A 6 -1.19 2.67 -5.11
C GLY A 6 -2.52 2.47 -4.38
N PHE A 7 -2.50 2.05 -3.11
CA PHE A 7 -3.74 1.84 -2.35
C PHE A 7 -4.34 3.12 -1.76
N ARG A 8 -3.55 4.15 -1.44
CA ARG A 8 -4.10 5.46 -1.04
C ARG A 8 -4.90 6.10 -2.18
N LEU A 9 -4.44 5.91 -3.42
CA LEU A 9 -5.20 6.21 -4.63
C LEU A 9 -6.45 5.33 -4.76
N ALA A 10 -6.35 4.03 -4.45
CA ALA A 10 -7.51 3.13 -4.45
C ALA A 10 -8.62 3.56 -3.46
N ASN A 11 -8.29 4.14 -2.30
CA ASN A 11 -9.30 4.68 -1.37
C ASN A 11 -9.94 5.99 -1.87
N ALA A 12 -9.18 6.87 -2.52
CA ALA A 12 -9.76 8.02 -3.24
C ALA A 12 -10.71 7.57 -4.36
N TRP A 13 -10.39 6.44 -4.99
CA TRP A 13 -11.23 5.82 -6.00
C TRP A 13 -12.41 5.03 -5.44
N LYS A 14 -12.35 4.53 -4.20
CA LYS A 14 -13.53 4.01 -3.51
C LYS A 14 -14.57 5.11 -3.31
N LEU A 15 -14.14 6.36 -3.09
CA LEU A 15 -15.04 7.51 -3.04
C LEU A 15 -15.72 7.73 -4.39
N CYS A 16 -14.96 7.76 -5.50
CA CYS A 16 -15.51 7.85 -6.85
C CYS A 16 -16.38 6.64 -7.25
N GLY A 17 -15.99 5.43 -6.87
CA GLY A 17 -16.76 4.22 -7.16
C GLY A 17 -18.08 4.15 -6.38
N LYS A 18 -18.15 4.74 -5.18
CA LYS A 18 -19.40 4.90 -4.42
C LYS A 18 -20.29 6.00 -4.97
N THR A 19 -19.73 7.07 -5.55
CA THR A 19 -20.50 8.17 -6.14
C THR A 19 -20.99 7.85 -7.56
N TYR A 20 -20.28 7.01 -8.32
CA TYR A 20 -20.60 6.74 -9.73
C TYR A 20 -21.08 5.30 -10.04
N GLY A 21 -21.02 4.36 -9.08
CA GLY A 21 -21.67 3.06 -9.22
C GLY A 21 -21.21 2.21 -10.41
N PHE A 22 -19.90 2.06 -10.64
CA PHE A 22 -19.41 1.29 -11.78
C PHE A 22 -19.39 -0.23 -11.52
N PRO A 23 -20.14 -1.05 -12.28
CA PRO A 23 -20.20 -2.50 -12.09
C PRO A 23 -19.04 -3.25 -12.76
N THR A 24 -18.29 -2.61 -13.66
CA THR A 24 -17.44 -3.31 -14.64
C THR A 24 -16.08 -2.63 -14.84
N GLY A 25 -15.03 -3.43 -15.07
CA GLY A 25 -13.66 -2.93 -15.28
C GLY A 25 -13.51 -1.92 -16.43
N TYR A 26 -14.36 -2.02 -17.46
CA TYR A 26 -14.35 -1.14 -18.62
C TYR A 26 -14.64 0.34 -18.28
N TRP A 27 -15.67 0.61 -17.48
CA TRP A 27 -16.01 1.98 -17.08
C TRP A 27 -14.92 2.63 -16.23
N THR A 28 -14.22 1.81 -15.45
CA THR A 28 -13.10 2.28 -14.63
C THR A 28 -11.92 2.72 -15.49
N GLU A 29 -11.68 2.04 -16.62
CA GLU A 29 -10.64 2.37 -17.59
C GLU A 29 -10.91 3.71 -18.29
N LEU A 30 -12.14 3.91 -18.77
CA LEU A 30 -12.56 5.18 -19.37
C LEU A 30 -12.47 6.36 -18.40
N PHE A 31 -12.94 6.17 -17.16
CA PHE A 31 -12.86 7.20 -16.13
C PHE A 31 -11.41 7.58 -15.81
N LEU A 32 -10.55 6.58 -15.69
CA LEU A 32 -9.10 6.75 -15.48
C LEU A 32 -8.46 7.63 -16.55
N ASP A 33 -8.74 7.31 -17.81
CA ASP A 33 -8.11 7.96 -18.95
C ASP A 33 -8.63 9.40 -19.11
N ASP A 34 -9.94 9.63 -18.91
CA ASP A 34 -10.56 10.97 -18.89
C ASP A 34 -10.00 11.83 -17.75
N TRP A 35 -9.96 11.31 -16.53
CA TRP A 35 -9.45 12.04 -15.37
C TRP A 35 -7.97 12.37 -15.50
N CYS A 36 -7.15 11.43 -15.96
CA CYS A 36 -5.72 11.69 -16.22
C CYS A 36 -5.55 12.78 -17.28
N THR A 37 -6.40 12.82 -18.31
CA THR A 37 -6.34 13.84 -19.37
C THR A 37 -6.71 15.23 -18.84
N LYS A 38 -7.79 15.34 -18.07
CA LYS A 38 -8.20 16.60 -17.40
C LYS A 38 -7.15 17.10 -16.41
N THR A 39 -6.55 16.19 -15.65
CA THR A 39 -5.53 16.51 -14.65
C THR A 39 -4.24 17.03 -15.28
N MET A 40 -3.87 16.51 -16.46
CA MET A 40 -2.70 17.00 -17.20
C MET A 40 -2.88 18.43 -17.71
N GLY A 41 -4.11 18.86 -18.02
CA GLY A 41 -4.45 20.25 -18.36
C GLY A 41 -4.50 21.21 -17.17
N SER A 42 -4.51 20.71 -15.94
CA SER A 42 -4.57 21.54 -14.73
C SER A 42 -3.22 22.19 -14.44
N LYS A 43 -3.16 23.41 -13.88
CA LYS A 43 -1.88 24.07 -13.49
C LYS A 43 -1.22 23.50 -12.21
N ILE A 44 -1.71 22.38 -11.70
CA ILE A 44 -1.27 21.80 -10.42
C ILE A 44 -0.21 20.72 -10.69
N GLU A 45 1.06 21.08 -10.58
CA GLU A 45 2.20 20.20 -10.85
C GLU A 45 2.22 18.89 -10.02
N PRO A 46 1.92 18.88 -8.70
CA PRO A 46 1.88 17.62 -7.95
C PRO A 46 0.78 16.67 -8.47
N MET A 47 -0.34 17.20 -8.95
CA MET A 47 -1.43 16.40 -9.49
C MET A 47 -1.06 15.76 -10.83
N LYS A 48 -0.33 16.49 -11.69
CA LYS A 48 0.23 15.96 -12.94
C LYS A 48 1.20 14.81 -12.70
N LYS A 49 2.00 14.88 -11.63
CA LYS A 49 2.93 13.79 -11.26
C LYS A 49 2.15 12.52 -10.88
N VAL A 50 1.06 12.67 -10.14
CA VAL A 50 0.16 11.56 -9.79
C VAL A 50 -0.51 10.98 -11.05
N ALA A 51 -1.02 11.82 -11.95
CA ALA A 51 -1.62 11.37 -13.20
C ALA A 51 -0.64 10.60 -14.09
N ARG A 52 0.61 11.07 -14.22
CA ARG A 52 1.68 10.35 -14.94
C ARG A 52 1.97 8.99 -14.32
N MET A 53 2.06 8.91 -13.00
CA MET A 53 2.28 7.66 -12.29
C MET A 53 1.12 6.68 -12.52
N LEU A 54 -0.13 7.15 -12.47
CA LEU A 54 -1.32 6.34 -12.73
C LEU A 54 -1.35 5.80 -14.16
N ARG A 55 -1.02 6.63 -15.17
CA ARG A 55 -0.89 6.17 -16.57
C ARG A 55 0.14 5.06 -16.72
N ASN A 56 1.31 5.18 -16.08
CA ASN A 56 2.34 4.14 -16.11
C ASN A 56 1.90 2.82 -15.46
N HIS A 57 1.00 2.87 -14.47
CA HIS A 57 0.54 1.70 -13.70
C HIS A 57 -0.87 1.25 -14.10
N ARG A 58 -1.41 1.75 -15.21
CA ARG A 58 -2.77 1.48 -15.71
C ARG A 58 -3.12 -0.01 -15.70
N ARG A 59 -2.24 -0.86 -16.25
CA ARG A 59 -2.47 -2.32 -16.31
C ARG A 59 -2.64 -2.95 -14.93
N LEU A 60 -1.84 -2.55 -13.95
CA LEU A 60 -1.89 -3.10 -12.59
C LEU A 60 -3.16 -2.66 -11.85
N LEU A 61 -3.60 -1.43 -12.09
CA LEU A 61 -4.84 -0.89 -11.52
C LEU A 61 -6.05 -1.64 -12.08
N LEU A 62 -6.12 -1.84 -13.39
CA LEU A 62 -7.21 -2.56 -14.06
C LEU A 62 -7.26 -4.03 -13.66
N ASN A 63 -6.11 -4.69 -13.47
CA ASN A 63 -6.05 -6.07 -12.97
C ASN A 63 -6.78 -6.24 -11.63
N TRP A 64 -6.75 -5.23 -10.75
CA TRP A 64 -7.46 -5.30 -9.47
C TRP A 64 -8.99 -5.24 -9.64
N PHE A 65 -9.48 -4.48 -10.63
CA PHE A 65 -10.90 -4.42 -10.96
C PHE A 65 -11.38 -5.69 -11.66
N TRP A 66 -10.58 -6.25 -12.57
CA TRP A 66 -10.88 -7.54 -13.21
C TRP A 66 -10.83 -8.71 -12.24
N ALA A 67 -9.99 -8.65 -11.20
CA ALA A 67 -9.93 -9.63 -10.12
C ALA A 67 -11.01 -9.43 -9.03
N GLU A 68 -12.08 -8.67 -9.32
CA GLU A 68 -13.24 -8.46 -8.43
C GLU A 68 -12.88 -8.04 -7.00
N ARG A 69 -11.81 -7.27 -6.82
CA ARG A 69 -11.35 -6.79 -5.50
C ARG A 69 -10.99 -7.92 -4.51
N ARG A 70 -10.62 -9.11 -4.99
CA ARG A 70 -10.23 -10.25 -4.14
C ARG A 70 -9.06 -9.95 -3.18
N PHE A 71 -8.24 -8.94 -3.49
CA PHE A 71 -7.15 -8.51 -2.64
C PHE A 71 -7.56 -7.34 -1.73
N SER A 72 -7.60 -7.61 -0.42
CA SER A 72 -7.81 -6.60 0.63
C SER A 72 -6.53 -5.84 0.97
N SER A 73 -6.63 -4.51 1.09
CA SER A 73 -5.53 -3.66 1.54
C SER A 73 -5.16 -3.86 3.01
N GLY A 74 -6.10 -4.36 3.83
CA GLY A 74 -5.95 -4.43 5.28
C GLY A 74 -4.80 -5.33 5.73
N VAL A 75 -4.55 -6.42 5.00
CA VAL A 75 -3.45 -7.35 5.31
C VAL A 75 -2.10 -6.66 5.09
N VAL A 76 -1.93 -6.01 3.93
CA VAL A 76 -0.68 -5.30 3.57
C VAL A 76 -0.43 -4.11 4.49
N GLU A 77 -1.49 -3.38 4.86
CA GLU A 77 -1.41 -2.25 5.78
C GLU A 77 -1.08 -2.70 7.21
N GLY A 78 -1.68 -3.80 7.67
CA GLY A 78 -1.35 -4.43 8.95
C GLY A 78 0.11 -4.86 9.02
N PHE A 79 0.62 -5.49 7.96
CA PHE A 79 2.03 -5.83 7.86
C PHE A 79 2.93 -4.59 7.90
N ASN A 80 2.61 -3.56 7.10
CA ASN A 80 3.41 -2.34 7.06
C ASN A 80 3.44 -1.63 8.42
N ASN A 81 2.33 -1.60 9.15
CA ASN A 81 2.27 -1.06 10.51
C ASN A 81 3.10 -1.89 11.48
N LYS A 82 3.04 -3.23 11.39
CA LYS A 82 3.84 -4.11 12.25
C LYS A 82 5.34 -3.93 12.00
N VAL A 83 5.77 -3.86 10.75
CA VAL A 83 7.17 -3.57 10.38
C VAL A 83 7.59 -2.21 10.90
N LYS A 84 6.78 -1.16 10.70
CA LYS A 84 7.09 0.19 11.21
C LYS A 84 7.28 0.17 12.73
N LEU A 85 6.36 -0.44 13.47
CA LEU A 85 6.46 -0.56 14.92
C LEU A 85 7.75 -1.28 15.35
N THR A 86 8.08 -2.41 14.72
CA THR A 86 9.26 -3.20 15.08
C THR A 86 10.57 -2.49 14.70
N ALA A 87 10.69 -2.01 13.46
CA ALA A 87 11.94 -1.49 12.91
C ALA A 87 12.23 -0.03 13.27
N THR A 88 11.21 0.78 13.61
CA THR A 88 11.44 2.20 13.99
C THR A 88 11.14 2.50 15.44
N ARG A 89 10.11 1.89 16.06
CA ARG A 89 9.71 2.24 17.44
C ARG A 89 10.27 1.32 18.52
N LYS A 90 10.49 0.04 18.22
CA LYS A 90 11.04 -0.94 19.18
C LYS A 90 12.53 -1.20 19.00
N ALA A 91 13.08 -0.79 17.85
CA ALA A 91 14.46 -1.02 17.48
C ALA A 91 15.44 0.06 17.93
N TYR A 92 15.05 0.97 18.82
CA TYR A 92 15.96 1.98 19.35
C TYR A 92 17.08 1.28 20.14
N GLY A 93 18.33 1.43 19.67
CA GLY A 93 19.52 0.84 20.30
C GLY A 93 20.16 -0.33 19.55
N PHE A 94 19.54 -0.86 18.48
CA PHE A 94 20.23 -1.82 17.63
C PHE A 94 21.29 -1.13 16.78
N ARG A 95 22.56 -1.49 17.00
CA ARG A 95 23.70 -0.92 16.26
C ARG A 95 24.00 -1.65 14.95
N ILE A 96 23.41 -2.84 14.75
CA ILE A 96 23.71 -3.74 13.62
C ILE A 96 22.40 -4.08 12.89
N TYR A 97 22.41 -3.96 11.56
CA TYR A 97 21.26 -4.28 10.70
C TYR A 97 20.74 -5.70 10.90
N ARG A 98 21.64 -6.68 11.06
CA ARG A 98 21.30 -8.09 11.30
C ARG A 98 20.43 -8.31 12.55
N ALA A 99 20.61 -7.49 13.58
CA ALA A 99 19.80 -7.59 14.80
C ALA A 99 18.36 -7.08 14.57
N ILE A 100 18.20 -6.03 13.76
CA ILE A 100 16.89 -5.50 13.35
C ILE A 100 16.16 -6.53 12.47
N GLU A 101 16.89 -7.17 11.56
CA GLU A 101 16.37 -8.23 10.70
C GLU A 101 15.83 -9.43 11.51
N ILE A 102 16.60 -9.91 12.48
CA ILE A 102 16.16 -11.00 13.38
C ILE A 102 14.92 -10.58 14.19
N ALA A 103 14.92 -9.37 14.77
CA ALA A 103 13.77 -8.86 15.51
C ALA A 103 12.51 -8.74 14.63
N LEU A 104 12.69 -8.35 13.36
CA LEU A 104 11.62 -8.31 12.37
C LEU A 104 11.06 -9.70 12.09
N TYR A 105 11.93 -10.71 11.90
CA TYR A 105 11.50 -12.09 11.71
C TYR A 105 10.74 -12.65 12.91
N HIS A 106 11.19 -12.39 14.14
CA HIS A 106 10.45 -12.77 15.35
C HIS A 106 9.06 -12.11 15.41
N ALA A 107 8.96 -10.82 15.07
CA ALA A 107 7.69 -10.10 15.09
C ALA A 107 6.71 -10.58 14.00
N LEU A 108 7.21 -11.02 12.85
CA LEU A 108 6.38 -11.45 11.72
C LEU A 108 5.98 -12.93 11.79
N VAL A 109 6.93 -13.82 12.13
CA VAL A 109 6.80 -15.27 11.97
C VAL A 109 6.54 -15.99 13.30
N ASN A 110 6.57 -15.27 14.43
CA ASN A 110 6.39 -15.85 15.77
C ASN A 110 7.37 -17.02 16.02
N LEU A 111 8.62 -16.84 15.62
CA LEU A 111 9.67 -17.84 15.78
C LEU A 111 9.85 -18.21 17.27
N THR A 112 10.02 -19.50 17.56
CA THR A 112 10.26 -19.98 18.92
C THR A 112 11.53 -19.34 19.49
N VAL A 113 11.36 -18.55 20.54
CA VAL A 113 12.47 -17.93 21.27
C VAL A 113 13.13 -19.00 22.14
N PRO A 114 14.47 -19.08 22.20
CA PRO A 114 15.13 -20.00 23.14
C PRO A 114 14.65 -19.73 24.57
N LYS A 115 14.51 -20.79 25.38
CA LYS A 115 14.14 -20.66 26.79
C LYS A 115 15.25 -19.91 27.55
N ILE A 116 15.03 -18.63 27.79
CA ILE A 116 15.92 -17.79 28.59
C ILE A 116 15.47 -17.89 30.05
N THR A 117 16.41 -18.02 30.97
CA THR A 117 16.16 -18.11 32.42
C THR A 117 15.59 -16.80 33.00
N HIS A 118 15.91 -15.65 32.40
CA HIS A 118 15.40 -14.34 32.81
C HIS A 118 14.32 -13.83 31.85
N ARG A 119 13.16 -13.45 32.39
CA ARG A 119 12.11 -12.72 31.67
C ARG A 119 12.20 -11.25 32.08
N PHE A 120 12.44 -10.36 31.12
CA PHE A 120 12.25 -8.93 31.30
C PHE A 120 10.83 -8.60 30.82
N PHE A 121 9.99 -8.16 31.77
CA PHE A 121 8.60 -7.77 31.56
C PHE A 121 8.51 -6.36 31.01
#